data_AF-A0A6N7R5J9-F1
#
_entry.id   AF-A0A6N7R5J9-F1
#
_cell.length_a   1.000
_cell.length_b   1.000
_cell.length_c   1.000
_cell.angle_alpha   90.00
_cell.angle_beta   90.00
_cell.angle_gamma   90.00
#
_symmetry.space_group_name_H-M   'P 1'
#
loop_
_entity.id
_entity.type
_entity.pdbx_description
1 polymer ?
#
loop_
_entity_poly.entity_id
_entity_poly.type
_entity_poly.pdbx_seq_one_letter_code
_entity_poly.pdbx_strand_id
1 'polypeptide(L)'
;MQEEIQRLAEELHQKNPSLTLLEARSWVELLWEDFESTRAKAGRKYEGVEVTKKIVRHWIAQYGDKLDDFATRYPRYQKLINGENTTLH
;
A
#
# COMPACT_ATOMS: atom_id res chain seq x y z
N MET A 1 -5.25 -12.12 5.42
CA MET A 1 -4.30 -11.15 4.84
C MET A 1 -4.62 -10.90 3.38
N GLN A 2 -4.52 -11.90 2.49
CA GLN A 2 -4.75 -11.71 1.04
C GLN A 2 -6.14 -11.13 0.70
N GLU A 3 -7.21 -11.59 1.36
CA GLU A 3 -8.56 -11.02 1.17
C GLU A 3 -8.65 -9.54 1.58
N GLU A 4 -7.94 -9.15 2.64
CA GLU A 4 -7.95 -7.77 3.11
C GLU A 4 -7.11 -6.87 2.20
N ILE A 5 -5.99 -7.38 1.67
CA ILE A 5 -5.20 -6.70 0.65
C ILE A 5 -6.05 -6.46 -0.60
N GLN A 6 -6.81 -7.45 -1.06
CA GLN A 6 -7.68 -7.32 -2.22
C GLN A 6 -8.76 -6.24 -2.01
N ARG A 7 -9.45 -6.26 -0.86
CA ARG A 7 -10.46 -5.24 -0.52
C ARG A 7 -9.86 -3.83 -0.46
N LEU A 8 -8.70 -3.68 0.16
CA LEU A 8 -7.99 -2.40 0.23
C LEU A 8 -7.52 -1.94 -1.15
N ALA A 9 -7.12 -2.86 -2.04
CA ALA A 9 -6.74 -2.54 -3.41
C ALA A 9 -7.93 -2.00 -4.21
N GLU A 10 -9.12 -2.59 -4.03
CA GLU A 10 -10.36 -2.09 -4.62
C GLU A 10 -10.72 -0.70 -4.08
N GLU A 11 -10.61 -0.48 -2.76
CA GLU A 11 -10.81 0.83 -2.13
C GLU A 11 -9.83 1.87 -2.70
N LEU A 12 -8.56 1.51 -2.87
CA LEU A 12 -7.53 2.39 -3.42
C LEU A 12 -7.76 2.69 -4.91
N HIS A 13 -8.12 1.68 -5.71
CA HIS A 13 -8.43 1.86 -7.12
C HIS A 13 -9.65 2.78 -7.32
N GLN A 14 -10.69 2.64 -6.49
CA GLN A 14 -11.85 3.55 -6.51
C GLN A 14 -11.46 4.97 -6.11
N LYS A 15 -10.59 5.12 -5.11
CA LYS A 15 -10.08 6.42 -4.63
C LYS A 15 -9.17 7.10 -5.66
N ASN A 16 -8.38 6.31 -6.38
CA ASN A 16 -7.44 6.78 -7.38
C ASN A 16 -7.52 5.94 -8.66
N PRO A 17 -8.45 6.30 -9.58
CA PRO A 17 -8.65 5.57 -10.84
C PRO A 17 -7.47 5.66 -11.83
N SER A 18 -6.43 6.46 -11.55
CA SER A 18 -5.22 6.47 -12.38
C SER A 18 -4.41 5.18 -12.23
N LEU A 19 -4.55 4.49 -11.09
CA LEU A 19 -3.93 3.20 -10.82
C LEU A 19 -4.77 2.08 -11.41
N THR A 20 -4.14 1.12 -12.08
CA THR A 20 -4.77 -0.18 -12.33
C THR A 20 -5.01 -0.92 -11.01
N LEU A 21 -5.94 -1.88 -11.00
CA LEU A 21 -6.18 -2.68 -9.79
C LEU A 21 -4.93 -3.44 -9.33
N LEU A 22 -4.06 -3.84 -10.27
CA LEU A 22 -2.79 -4.50 -9.97
C LEU A 22 -1.81 -3.53 -9.27
N GLU A 23 -1.67 -2.31 -9.78
CA GLU A 23 -0.83 -1.29 -9.16
C GLU A 23 -1.37 -0.91 -7.78
N ALA A 24 -2.69 -0.74 -7.65
CA ALA A 24 -3.34 -0.49 -6.36
C ALA A 24 -3.03 -1.63 -5.36
N ARG A 25 -3.05 -2.89 -5.80
CA ARG A 25 -2.68 -4.03 -4.96
C ARG A 25 -1.21 -3.96 -4.51
N SER A 26 -0.28 -3.69 -5.42
CA SER A 26 1.14 -3.55 -5.07
C SER A 26 1.40 -2.40 -4.10
N TRP A 27 0.67 -1.29 -4.23
CA TRP A 27 0.70 -0.20 -3.26
C TRP A 27 0.24 -0.64 -1.87
N VAL A 28 -0.88 -1.37 -1.80
CA VAL A 28 -1.41 -1.90 -0.53
C VAL A 28 -0.43 -2.88 0.13
N GLU A 29 0.16 -3.79 -0.64
CA GLU A 29 1.18 -4.74 -0.16
C GLU A 29 2.38 -4.01 0.43
N LEU A 30 2.87 -2.97 -0.26
CA LEU A 30 4.01 -2.18 0.20
C LEU A 30 3.71 -1.38 1.46
N LEU A 31 2.55 -0.71 1.52
CA LEU A 31 2.10 0.01 2.72
C LEU A 31 1.97 -0.95 3.91
N TRP A 32 1.45 -2.15 3.67
CA TRP A 32 1.32 -3.18 4.69
C TRP A 32 2.69 -3.60 5.25
N GLU A 33 3.63 -3.93 4.36
CA GLU A 33 5.00 -4.31 4.74
C GLU A 33 5.71 -3.18 5.50
N ASP A 34 5.58 -1.92 5.06
CA ASP A 34 6.20 -0.77 5.71
C ASP A 34 5.69 -0.55 7.13
N PHE A 35 4.37 -0.73 7.36
CA PHE A 35 3.80 -0.66 8.68
C PHE A 35 4.34 -1.78 9.60
N GLU A 36 4.35 -3.02 9.11
CA GLU A 36 4.84 -4.17 9.88
C GLU A 36 6.33 -4.03 10.21
N SER A 37 7.14 -3.62 9.24
CA SER A 37 8.58 -3.35 9.40
C SER A 37 8.84 -2.24 10.41
N THR A 38 8.07 -1.15 10.36
CA THR A 38 8.19 -0.02 11.31
C THR A 38 7.89 -0.45 12.73
N ARG A 39 6.83 -1.26 12.94
CA ARG A 39 6.46 -1.76 14.27
C ARG A 39 7.47 -2.76 14.81
N ALA A 40 7.98 -3.65 13.97
CA ALA A 40 9.03 -4.60 14.34
C ALA A 40 10.30 -3.87 14.81
N LYS A 41 10.73 -2.83 14.08
CA LYS A 41 11.87 -1.98 14.47
C LYS A 41 11.66 -1.25 15.81
N ALA A 42 10.42 -0.89 16.13
CA ALA A 42 10.06 -0.27 17.41
C ALA A 42 9.94 -1.28 18.58
N GLY A 43 10.33 -2.55 18.39
CA GLY A 43 10.22 -3.60 19.41
C GLY A 43 8.78 -4.01 19.74
N ARG A 44 7.80 -3.57 18.94
CA ARG A 44 6.39 -3.93 19.11
C ARG A 44 6.11 -5.22 18.32
N LYS A 45 5.45 -6.19 18.97
CA LYS A 45 5.00 -7.42 18.29
C LYS A 45 3.96 -7.11 17.22
N TYR A 46 3.86 -8.00 16.22
CA TYR A 46 2.78 -7.98 15.23
C TYR A 46 1.40 -7.82 15.91
N GLU A 47 0.63 -6.81 15.51
CA GLU A 47 -0.69 -6.49 16.11
C GLU A 47 -1.84 -7.24 15.43
N GLY A 48 -1.54 -8.10 14.45
CA GLY A 48 -2.53 -8.86 13.71
C GLY A 48 -3.08 -8.11 12.48
N VAL A 49 -3.71 -8.89 11.61
CA VAL A 49 -4.27 -8.45 10.33
C VAL A 49 -5.25 -7.28 10.49
N GLU A 50 -6.08 -7.30 11.53
CA GLU A 50 -7.12 -6.28 11.75
C GLU A 50 -6.56 -4.89 12.05
N VAL A 51 -5.44 -4.80 12.80
CA VAL A 51 -4.86 -3.49 13.11
C VAL A 51 -4.11 -2.94 11.91
N THR A 52 -3.29 -3.76 11.24
CA THR A 52 -2.60 -3.34 10.02
C THR A 52 -3.59 -2.86 8.96
N LYS A 53 -4.67 -3.62 8.74
CA LYS A 53 -5.76 -3.22 7.83
C LYS A 53 -6.31 -1.82 8.15
N LYS A 54 -6.62 -1.54 9.42
CA LYS A 54 -7.17 -0.22 9.82
C LYS A 54 -6.21 0.92 9.51
N ILE A 55 -4.92 0.71 9.75
CA ILE A 55 -3.90 1.73 9.47
C ILE A 55 -3.71 1.92 7.96
N VAL A 56 -3.58 0.84 7.20
CA VAL A 56 -3.42 0.92 5.74
C VAL A 56 -4.66 1.56 5.10
N ARG A 57 -5.87 1.20 5.53
CA ARG A 57 -7.11 1.86 5.09
C ARG A 57 -7.10 3.36 5.39
N HIS A 58 -6.63 3.76 6.57
CA HIS A 58 -6.51 5.16 6.93
C HIS A 58 -5.55 5.90 5.98
N TRP A 59 -4.40 5.32 5.65
CA TRP A 59 -3.46 5.90 4.68
C TRP A 59 -4.06 6.01 3.28
N ILE A 60 -4.76 4.98 2.79
CA ILE A 60 -5.49 5.04 1.51
C ILE A 60 -6.50 6.19 1.52
N ALA A 61 -7.26 6.33 2.60
CA ALA A 61 -8.27 7.38 2.70
C ALA A 61 -7.66 8.79 2.69
N GLN A 62 -6.49 8.98 3.32
CA GLN A 62 -5.81 10.27 3.43
C GLN A 62 -4.95 10.64 2.22
N TYR A 63 -4.29 9.65 1.59
CA TYR A 63 -3.23 9.89 0.62
C TYR A 63 -3.39 9.12 -0.70
N GLY A 64 -4.41 8.27 -0.84
CA GLY A 64 -4.58 7.39 -2.00
C GLY A 64 -4.66 8.12 -3.34
N ASP A 65 -5.24 9.31 -3.35
CA ASP A 65 -5.38 10.22 -4.50
C ASP A 65 -4.10 11.01 -4.83
N LYS A 66 -3.05 10.88 -4.00
CA LYS A 66 -1.78 11.62 -4.12
C LYS A 66 -0.57 10.69 -4.17
N LEU A 67 -0.77 9.41 -4.48
CA LEU A 67 0.31 8.43 -4.50
C LEU A 67 1.36 8.75 -5.57
N ASP A 68 0.98 9.40 -6.67
CA ASP A 68 1.91 9.84 -7.71
C ASP A 68 2.92 10.87 -7.15
N ASP A 69 2.45 11.83 -6.35
CA ASP A 69 3.30 12.80 -5.64
C ASP A 69 4.22 12.11 -4.61
N PHE A 70 3.75 11.04 -3.99
CA PHE A 70 4.57 10.26 -3.06
C PHE A 70 5.68 9.50 -3.80
N ALA A 71 5.35 8.78 -4.85
CA ALA A 71 6.35 7.97 -5.53
C ALA A 71 7.40 8.81 -6.28
N THR A 72 7.08 10.02 -6.73
CA THR A 72 8.13 10.96 -7.22
C THR A 72 9.15 11.33 -6.13
N ARG A 73 8.72 11.44 -4.86
CA ARG A 73 9.56 11.84 -3.72
C ARG A 73 10.35 10.69 -3.09
N TYR A 74 9.86 9.46 -3.22
CA TYR A 74 10.45 8.30 -2.55
C TYR A 74 10.92 7.27 -3.58
N PRO A 75 12.24 7.13 -3.82
CA PRO A 75 12.79 6.26 -4.85
C PRO A 75 12.35 4.80 -4.79
N ARG A 76 12.05 4.27 -3.59
CA ARG A 76 11.54 2.91 -3.39
C ARG A 76 10.19 2.66 -4.10
N TYR A 77 9.36 3.70 -4.25
CA TYR A 77 8.02 3.61 -4.81
C TYR A 77 7.96 4.01 -6.29
N GLN A 78 9.02 4.60 -6.86
CA GLN A 78 9.08 4.99 -8.27
C GLN A 78 8.84 3.82 -9.22
N LYS A 79 9.23 2.61 -8.81
CA LYS A 79 9.01 1.37 -9.59
C LYS A 79 7.53 0.99 -9.73
N LEU A 80 6.65 1.55 -8.90
CA LEU A 80 5.20 1.27 -8.93
C LEU A 80 4.41 2.22 -9.85
N ILE A 81 4.97 3.36 -10.25
CA ILE A 81 4.31 4.33 -11.15
C ILE A 81 4.50 3.95 -12.63
N ASN A 82 5.65 3.39 -12.99
CA ASN A 82 6.06 3.36 -14.39
C ASN A 82 5.39 2.27 -15.25
N GLY A 83 4.40 1.54 -14.73
CA GLY A 83 3.74 0.46 -15.47
C GLY A 83 4.70 -0.66 -15.95
N GLU A 84 5.97 -0.64 -15.53
CA GLU A 84 6.91 -1.74 -15.71
C GLU A 84 6.51 -2.84 -14.74
N ASN A 85 5.51 -3.59 -15.18
CA ASN A 85 4.99 -4.85 -14.68
C ASN A 85 6.10 -5.69 -14.03
N THR A 86 6.36 -5.43 -12.76
CA THR A 86 7.28 -6.22 -11.96
C THR A 86 6.56 -6.51 -10.67
N THR A 87 5.77 -7.59 -10.71
CA THR A 87 5.47 -8.37 -9.52
C THR A 87 6.73 -8.46 -8.67
N LEU A 88 6.68 -7.94 -7.43
CA LEU A 88 7.69 -8.22 -6.42
C LEU A 88 7.51 -9.69 -6.01
N HIS A 89 8.08 -10.59 -6.82
CA HIS A 89 8.28 -11.99 -6.48
C HIS A 89 9.73 -12.22 -6.07
#